data_AF-A0A812CCK0-F1
#
_entry.id   AF-A0A812CCK0-F1
#
_cell.length_a   1.000
_cell.length_b   1.000
_cell.length_c   1.000
_cell.angle_alpha   90.00
_cell.angle_beta   90.00
_cell.angle_gamma   90.00
#
_symmetry.space_group_name_H-M   'P 1'
#
loop_
_entity.id
_entity.type
_entity.pdbx_description
1 polymer ?
#
loop_
_entity_poly.entity_id
_entity_poly.type
_entity_poly.pdbx_seq_one_letter_code
_entity_poly.pdbx_strand_id
1 'polypeptide(L)'
;MINESKTKYLSNVNINKQKKHIYIYCELCQKGWKENVPGTHPDHSGDSIEFPGIILLRNFISVSEEEFLVNEIDKRAFVDSQSGRKKQDYGPKINFKKKKIKCDSFTGLPAFSKFLVDRFTDLKNLSDFIPVELCNLEYDPARGSAIDPHFDDFWIWGERLITVNLLADTYLSLTMDKVPSRLLVDQSDLLNSEVRVPLPCRSLVVVSGPARYDWKHGILRCDISKRRLAMTFRELTPEFLPGGLYYEDVGRLVIERALTYCGISVAEFTKE
;
A
#
# COMPACT_ATOMS: atom_id res chain seq x y z
N MET A 1 -27.63 -21.65 -51.87
CA MET A 1 -27.13 -20.30 -51.56
C MET A 1 -27.78 -19.85 -50.27
N ILE A 2 -27.12 -20.10 -49.14
CA ILE A 2 -27.58 -19.74 -47.80
C ILE A 2 -26.35 -19.21 -47.06
N ASN A 3 -26.55 -18.06 -46.42
CA ASN A 3 -25.62 -17.15 -45.76
C ASN A 3 -24.40 -17.74 -45.05
N GLU A 4 -23.26 -17.17 -45.41
CA GLU A 4 -22.11 -16.95 -44.54
C GLU A 4 -22.52 -16.13 -43.30
N SER A 5 -22.32 -16.66 -42.10
CA SER A 5 -21.83 -15.93 -40.92
C SER A 5 -22.04 -16.76 -39.65
N LYS A 6 -21.01 -16.75 -38.81
CA LYS A 6 -20.89 -17.41 -37.49
C LYS A 6 -20.61 -18.90 -37.57
N THR A 7 -19.32 -19.26 -37.44
CA THR A 7 -18.76 -20.06 -36.33
C THR A 7 -17.30 -20.41 -36.68
N LYS A 8 -16.41 -20.29 -35.69
CA LYS A 8 -14.96 -20.67 -35.66
C LYS A 8 -13.95 -19.52 -35.82
N TYR A 9 -13.97 -18.61 -34.85
CA TYR A 9 -12.73 -18.09 -34.25
C TYR A 9 -12.74 -18.42 -32.76
N LEU A 10 -12.62 -19.71 -32.47
CA LEU A 10 -12.26 -20.23 -31.15
C LEU A 10 -11.18 -21.27 -31.40
N SER A 11 -9.93 -20.84 -31.41
CA SER A 11 -8.81 -21.74 -31.16
C SER A 11 -7.58 -20.95 -30.73
N ASN A 12 -7.29 -21.11 -29.45
CA ASN A 12 -5.94 -21.28 -28.91
C ASN A 12 -5.08 -20.02 -28.77
N VAL A 13 -5.46 -19.17 -27.81
CA VAL A 13 -4.42 -18.49 -27.02
C VAL A 13 -3.82 -19.54 -26.08
N ASN A 14 -2.81 -20.23 -26.59
CA ASN A 14 -1.93 -21.06 -25.78
C ASN A 14 -1.05 -20.09 -24.98
N ILE A 15 -1.58 -19.55 -23.87
CA ILE A 15 -0.77 -18.80 -22.91
C ILE A 15 0.12 -19.84 -22.26
N ASN A 16 1.32 -20.02 -22.80
CA ASN A 16 2.43 -20.57 -22.04
C ASN A 16 2.50 -19.75 -20.75
N LYS A 17 2.02 -20.31 -19.63
CA LYS A 17 2.27 -19.75 -18.29
C LYS A 17 3.77 -19.90 -18.05
N GLN A 18 4.56 -18.98 -18.60
CA GLN A 18 5.96 -18.86 -18.25
C GLN A 18 6.02 -18.69 -16.73
N LYS A 19 6.94 -19.43 -16.10
CA LYS A 19 7.12 -19.38 -14.65
C LYS A 19 7.54 -17.96 -14.28
N LYS A 20 6.80 -17.33 -13.38
CA LYS A 20 7.09 -15.97 -12.92
C LYS A 20 8.46 -15.92 -12.24
N HIS A 21 9.25 -14.90 -12.52
CA HIS A 21 10.51 -14.64 -11.83
C HIS A 21 10.23 -13.98 -10.49
N ILE A 22 10.57 -14.64 -9.38
CA ILE A 22 10.35 -14.11 -8.04
C ILE A 22 11.67 -13.54 -7.50
N TYR A 23 11.62 -12.31 -7.04
CA TYR A 23 12.71 -11.61 -6.37
C TYR A 23 12.29 -11.25 -4.95
N ILE A 24 13.17 -11.42 -3.97
CA ILE A 24 13.00 -10.99 -2.59
C ILE A 24 13.77 -9.70 -2.37
N TYR A 25 13.09 -8.66 -1.94
CA TYR A 25 13.72 -7.37 -1.67
C TYR A 25 14.59 -7.44 -0.41
N CYS A 26 15.81 -6.91 -0.50
CA CYS A 26 16.69 -6.68 0.63
C CYS A 26 16.84 -5.17 0.84
N GLU A 27 16.46 -4.69 2.02
CA GLU A 27 16.51 -3.28 2.40
C GLU A 27 17.94 -2.73 2.57
N LEU A 28 18.89 -3.59 2.90
CA LEU A 28 20.30 -3.21 3.09
C LEU A 28 21.03 -3.08 1.73
N CYS A 29 20.64 -3.90 0.75
CA CYS A 29 21.15 -3.79 -0.63
C CYS A 29 20.35 -2.82 -1.49
N GLN A 30 19.08 -2.56 -1.13
CA GLN A 30 18.08 -1.85 -1.93
C GLN A 30 17.81 -2.49 -3.31
N LYS A 31 17.82 -3.82 -3.35
CA LYS A 31 17.66 -4.64 -4.57
C LYS A 31 16.73 -5.82 -4.35
N GLY A 32 16.12 -6.30 -5.43
CA GLY A 32 15.41 -7.58 -5.46
C GLY A 32 16.36 -8.71 -5.85
N TRP A 33 16.54 -9.71 -4.99
CA TRP A 33 17.37 -10.89 -5.24
C TRP A 33 16.53 -12.10 -5.63
N LYS A 34 16.92 -12.84 -6.65
CA LYS A 34 16.13 -13.98 -7.16
C LYS A 34 15.97 -15.07 -6.10
N GLU A 35 14.74 -15.53 -5.86
CA GLU A 35 14.34 -16.39 -4.71
C GLU A 35 15.15 -17.68 -4.57
N ASN A 36 15.66 -18.25 -5.67
CA ASN A 36 16.34 -19.55 -5.67
C ASN A 36 17.84 -19.48 -5.39
N VAL A 37 18.37 -18.32 -4.98
CA VAL A 37 19.81 -18.20 -4.70
C VAL A 37 20.07 -18.21 -3.20
N PRO A 38 20.96 -19.09 -2.70
CA PRO A 38 21.30 -19.11 -1.28
C PRO A 38 21.94 -17.78 -0.84
N GLY A 39 21.42 -17.21 0.24
CA GLY A 39 22.02 -16.03 0.89
C GLY A 39 21.00 -15.05 1.44
N THR A 40 21.07 -14.79 2.75
CA THR A 40 20.53 -13.58 3.35
C THR A 40 21.65 -12.55 3.45
N HIS A 41 21.33 -11.26 3.46
CA HIS A 41 22.32 -10.21 3.68
C HIS A 41 23.22 -10.55 4.89
N PRO A 42 24.55 -10.38 4.80
CA PRO A 42 25.31 -9.77 3.68
C PRO A 42 25.67 -10.72 2.52
N ASP A 43 25.39 -12.02 2.65
CA ASP A 43 25.91 -13.08 1.78
C ASP A 43 25.01 -13.37 0.56
N HIS A 44 24.36 -12.35 0.02
CA HIS A 44 23.57 -12.52 -1.19
C HIS A 44 24.47 -12.94 -2.36
N SER A 45 24.02 -13.92 -3.15
CA SER A 45 24.66 -14.34 -4.38
C SER A 45 23.65 -14.42 -5.53
N GLY A 46 24.14 -14.44 -6.78
CA GLY A 46 23.32 -14.63 -8.00
C GLY A 46 22.61 -13.38 -8.54
N ASP A 47 21.57 -13.60 -9.35
CA ASP A 47 20.86 -12.56 -10.10
C ASP A 47 20.09 -11.60 -9.17
N SER A 48 20.21 -10.30 -9.43
CA SER A 48 19.43 -9.26 -8.77
C SER A 48 18.94 -8.22 -9.76
N ILE A 49 17.91 -7.47 -9.34
CA ILE A 49 17.40 -6.29 -10.04
C ILE A 49 17.45 -5.08 -9.11
N GLU A 50 17.76 -3.91 -9.68
CA GLU A 50 17.59 -2.65 -8.98
C GLU A 50 16.11 -2.44 -8.66
N PHE A 51 15.80 -2.06 -7.42
CA PHE A 51 14.41 -1.86 -7.00
C PHE A 51 14.27 -0.60 -6.13
N PRO A 52 14.39 0.60 -6.73
CA PRO A 52 14.27 1.86 -6.01
C PRO A 52 12.82 2.12 -5.59
N GLY A 53 12.66 3.01 -4.60
CA GLY A 53 11.33 3.44 -4.14
C GLY A 53 10.73 2.61 -3.01
N ILE A 54 11.53 1.78 -2.36
CA ILE A 54 11.17 1.11 -1.10
C ILE A 54 12.11 1.56 0.01
N ILE A 55 11.54 1.93 1.15
CA ILE A 55 12.26 2.04 2.42
C ILE A 55 11.59 1.06 3.38
N LEU A 56 12.36 0.15 3.97
CA LEU A 56 11.87 -0.78 4.99
C LEU A 56 12.69 -0.60 6.27
N LEU A 57 12.02 -0.20 7.34
CA LEU A 57 12.60 -0.07 8.68
C LEU A 57 12.03 -1.17 9.57
N ARG A 58 12.86 -2.14 9.93
CA ARG A 58 12.50 -3.19 10.89
C ARG A 58 12.47 -2.62 12.31
N ASN A 59 11.62 -3.17 13.17
CA ASN A 59 11.49 -2.74 14.57
C ASN A 59 11.31 -1.22 14.69
N PHE A 60 10.56 -0.62 13.76
CA PHE A 60 10.26 0.81 13.74
C PHE A 60 9.41 1.23 14.95
N ILE A 61 8.58 0.32 15.44
CA ILE A 61 7.91 0.44 16.73
C ILE A 61 8.42 -0.64 17.70
N SER A 62 8.34 -0.34 18.99
CA SER A 62 8.61 -1.32 20.05
C SER A 62 7.44 -2.29 20.24
N VAL A 63 7.66 -3.35 21.02
CA VAL A 63 6.61 -4.31 21.41
C VAL A 63 5.50 -3.62 22.20
N SER A 64 5.84 -2.73 23.13
CA SER A 64 4.84 -1.98 23.92
C SER A 64 4.03 -1.00 23.08
N GLU A 65 4.64 -0.39 22.06
CA GLU A 65 3.94 0.48 21.12
C GLU A 65 3.00 -0.31 20.22
N GLU A 66 3.41 -1.50 19.76
CA GLU A 66 2.54 -2.42 19.04
C GLU A 66 1.33 -2.83 19.88
N GLU A 67 1.55 -3.22 21.14
CA GLU A 67 0.46 -3.57 22.07
C GLU A 67 -0.50 -2.40 22.29
N PHE A 68 0.03 -1.19 22.52
CA PHE A 68 -0.78 0.02 22.63
C PHE A 68 -1.63 0.27 21.38
N LEU A 69 -1.03 0.23 20.19
CA LEU A 69 -1.72 0.46 18.91
C LEU A 69 -2.81 -0.59 18.67
N VAL A 70 -2.50 -1.87 18.89
CA VAL A 70 -3.46 -2.97 18.72
C VAL A 70 -4.65 -2.79 19.67
N ASN A 71 -4.39 -2.47 20.94
CA ASN A 71 -5.44 -2.22 21.92
C ASN A 71 -6.32 -1.02 21.54
N GLU A 72 -5.74 0.05 20.98
CA GLU A 72 -6.51 1.20 20.49
C GLU A 72 -7.34 0.86 19.25
N ILE A 73 -6.77 0.11 18.30
CA ILE A 73 -7.47 -0.32 17.09
C ILE A 73 -8.66 -1.23 17.46
N ASP A 74 -8.46 -2.20 18.35
CA ASP A 74 -9.47 -3.21 18.70
C ASP A 74 -10.64 -2.65 19.52
N LYS A 75 -10.49 -1.47 20.14
CA LYS A 75 -11.60 -0.75 20.80
C LYS A 75 -12.67 -0.25 19.81
N ARG A 76 -12.33 -0.15 18.52
CA ARG A 76 -13.18 0.49 17.51
C ARG A 76 -13.75 -0.55 16.55
N ALA A 77 -14.96 -0.27 16.06
CA ALA A 77 -15.64 -1.22 15.18
C ALA A 77 -14.97 -1.30 13.81
N PHE A 78 -14.69 -2.52 13.38
CA PHE A 78 -14.29 -2.81 12.01
C PHE A 78 -15.52 -2.90 11.09
N VAL A 79 -15.35 -2.45 9.84
CA VAL A 79 -16.31 -2.71 8.75
C VAL A 79 -15.71 -3.67 7.73
N ASP A 80 -16.56 -4.47 7.08
CA ASP A 80 -16.10 -5.37 6.03
C ASP A 80 -15.47 -4.57 4.87
N SER A 81 -14.40 -5.15 4.32
CA SER A 81 -13.67 -4.61 3.17
C SER A 81 -13.54 -5.70 2.09
N GLN A 82 -13.00 -5.32 0.94
CA GLN A 82 -12.82 -6.23 -0.18
C GLN A 82 -11.87 -7.39 0.17
N SER A 83 -11.97 -8.48 -0.59
CA SER A 83 -11.13 -9.67 -0.52
C SER A 83 -10.93 -10.21 0.92
N GLY A 84 -12.00 -10.28 1.72
CA GLY A 84 -12.01 -10.92 3.04
C GLY A 84 -11.46 -10.07 4.19
N ARG A 85 -10.93 -8.88 3.91
CA ARG A 85 -10.38 -7.96 4.93
C ARG A 85 -11.49 -7.29 5.73
N LYS A 86 -11.10 -6.68 6.85
CA LYS A 86 -11.88 -5.61 7.47
C LYS A 86 -11.06 -4.34 7.55
N LYS A 87 -11.72 -3.20 7.77
CA LYS A 87 -11.07 -1.90 7.81
C LYS A 87 -11.64 -0.94 8.85
N GLN A 88 -10.84 0.05 9.21
CA GLN A 88 -11.23 1.30 9.86
C GLN A 88 -10.60 2.44 9.06
N ASP A 89 -11.42 3.34 8.53
CA ASP A 89 -10.95 4.50 7.78
C ASP A 89 -11.02 5.75 8.65
N TYR A 90 -9.95 6.54 8.64
CA TYR A 90 -9.84 7.87 9.25
C TYR A 90 -9.32 8.83 8.18
N GLY A 91 -10.24 9.45 7.45
CA GLY A 91 -9.90 10.28 6.31
C GLY A 91 -11.15 10.85 5.66
N PRO A 92 -10.99 11.80 4.72
CA PRO A 92 -12.11 12.26 3.92
C PRO A 92 -12.71 11.11 3.10
N LYS A 93 -14.02 11.15 2.88
CA LYS A 93 -14.71 10.19 1.99
C LYS A 93 -14.36 10.52 0.54
N ILE A 94 -13.77 9.55 -0.15
CA ILE A 94 -13.34 9.73 -1.55
C ILE A 94 -14.35 9.10 -2.51
N ASN A 95 -14.79 9.88 -3.50
CA ASN A 95 -15.49 9.37 -4.67
C ASN A 95 -14.52 9.25 -5.83
N PHE A 96 -13.90 8.07 -5.97
CA PHE A 96 -12.90 7.80 -7.00
C PHE A 96 -13.40 8.01 -8.44
N LYS A 97 -14.65 7.59 -8.74
CA LYS A 97 -15.23 7.74 -10.08
C LYS A 97 -15.42 9.21 -10.48
N LYS A 98 -15.86 10.06 -9.55
CA LYS A 98 -16.11 11.48 -9.80
C LYS A 98 -14.92 12.38 -9.46
N LYS A 99 -13.82 11.81 -8.95
CA LYS A 99 -12.66 12.54 -8.40
C LYS A 99 -13.09 13.66 -7.43
N LYS A 100 -13.89 13.31 -6.43
CA LYS A 100 -14.41 14.25 -5.42
C LYS A 100 -14.06 13.81 -4.01
N ILE A 101 -13.75 14.80 -3.17
CA ILE A 101 -13.46 14.64 -1.74
C ILE A 101 -14.67 15.15 -0.95
N LYS A 102 -15.13 14.39 0.05
CA LYS A 102 -16.18 14.80 0.99
C LYS A 102 -15.66 14.77 2.42
N CYS A 103 -15.76 15.89 3.11
CA CYS A 103 -15.18 16.06 4.44
C CYS A 103 -16.19 15.88 5.58
N ASP A 104 -17.49 15.69 5.29
CA ASP A 104 -18.57 15.73 6.29
C ASP A 104 -18.34 14.75 7.47
N SER A 105 -17.81 13.56 7.19
CA SER A 105 -17.54 12.52 8.20
C SER A 105 -16.07 12.40 8.58
N PHE A 106 -15.22 13.34 8.17
CA PHE A 106 -13.82 13.35 8.56
C PHE A 106 -13.66 14.32 9.72
N THR A 107 -13.18 13.84 10.86
CA THR A 107 -12.95 14.64 12.08
C THR A 107 -11.48 14.74 12.47
N GLY A 108 -10.59 14.20 11.65
CA GLY A 108 -9.14 14.18 11.86
C GLY A 108 -8.59 12.76 11.88
N LEU A 109 -7.26 12.65 12.03
CA LEU A 109 -6.61 11.39 12.34
C LEU A 109 -6.87 11.02 13.82
N PRO A 110 -6.76 9.76 14.24
CA PRO A 110 -7.00 9.41 15.62
C PRO A 110 -5.80 9.72 16.52
N ALA A 111 -6.05 10.11 17.78
CA ALA A 111 -4.99 10.49 18.73
C ALA A 111 -3.89 9.44 18.91
N PHE A 112 -4.22 8.16 18.88
CA PHE A 112 -3.25 7.07 19.04
C PHE A 112 -2.23 6.98 17.89
N SER A 113 -2.49 7.60 16.73
CA SER A 113 -1.54 7.59 15.61
C SER A 113 -0.55 8.76 15.66
N LYS A 114 -0.76 9.76 16.53
CA LYS A 114 0.04 11.00 16.53
C LYS A 114 1.54 10.75 16.67
N PHE A 115 1.94 9.92 17.63
CA PHE A 115 3.36 9.65 17.87
C PHE A 115 4.07 8.99 16.69
N LEU A 116 3.34 8.23 15.85
CA LEU A 116 3.87 7.67 14.62
C LEU A 116 4.14 8.77 13.61
N VAL A 117 3.20 9.70 13.43
CA VAL A 117 3.35 10.83 12.50
C VAL A 117 4.51 11.73 12.92
N ASP A 118 4.63 12.06 14.21
CA ASP A 118 5.77 12.82 14.74
C ASP A 118 7.10 12.08 14.39
N ARG A 119 7.17 10.77 14.64
CA ARG A 119 8.34 9.95 14.30
C ARG A 119 8.62 9.86 12.80
N PHE A 120 7.59 9.89 11.95
CA PHE A 120 7.79 9.95 10.50
C PHE A 120 8.53 11.24 10.13
N THR A 121 8.13 12.38 10.69
CA THR A 121 8.74 13.68 10.37
C THR A 121 10.19 13.80 10.83
N ASP A 122 10.63 13.02 11.80
CA ASP A 122 12.04 12.91 12.20
C ASP A 122 12.90 12.17 11.16
N LEU A 123 12.29 11.39 10.27
CA LEU A 123 13.00 10.71 9.19
C LEU A 123 13.24 11.69 8.03
N LYS A 124 14.50 11.86 7.64
CA LYS A 124 14.93 12.79 6.59
C LYS A 124 14.12 12.72 5.29
N ASN A 125 13.67 11.54 4.87
CA ASN A 125 12.91 11.35 3.62
C ASN A 125 11.40 11.60 3.76
N LEU A 126 10.94 11.88 4.97
CA LEU A 126 9.53 12.03 5.35
C LEU A 126 9.28 13.31 6.17
N SER A 127 10.25 14.22 6.27
CA SER A 127 10.14 15.43 7.10
C SER A 127 9.01 16.38 6.67
N ASP A 128 8.61 16.32 5.41
CA ASP A 128 7.53 17.06 4.80
C ASP A 128 6.28 16.20 4.54
N PHE A 129 6.24 14.96 5.03
CA PHE A 129 5.09 14.07 4.88
C PHE A 129 3.93 14.54 5.76
N ILE A 130 2.79 14.86 5.15
CA ILE A 130 1.59 15.30 5.85
C ILE A 130 0.47 14.28 5.60
N PRO A 131 0.21 13.36 6.54
CA PRO A 131 -0.86 12.39 6.36
C PRO A 131 -2.22 13.06 6.52
N VAL A 132 -3.13 12.73 5.61
CA VAL A 132 -4.54 13.15 5.64
C VAL A 132 -5.51 11.99 5.75
N GLU A 133 -4.99 10.78 5.58
CA GLU A 133 -5.74 9.54 5.73
C GLU A 133 -4.90 8.54 6.52
N LEU A 134 -5.56 7.84 7.43
CA LEU A 134 -5.12 6.58 8.01
C LEU A 134 -6.19 5.51 7.71
N CYS A 135 -5.78 4.41 7.08
CA CYS A 135 -6.58 3.21 6.93
C CYS A 135 -5.96 2.07 7.75
N ASN A 136 -6.67 1.58 8.76
CA ASN A 136 -6.31 0.36 9.46
C ASN A 136 -6.96 -0.82 8.75
N LEU A 137 -6.18 -1.81 8.33
CA LEU A 137 -6.68 -3.03 7.70
C LEU A 137 -6.41 -4.24 8.58
N GLU A 138 -7.44 -5.05 8.80
CA GLU A 138 -7.34 -6.37 9.42
C GLU A 138 -7.36 -7.46 8.36
N TYR A 139 -6.39 -8.36 8.48
CA TYR A 139 -6.26 -9.57 7.70
C TYR A 139 -6.42 -10.76 8.63
N ASP A 140 -7.26 -11.69 8.22
CA ASP A 140 -7.54 -12.95 8.89
C ASP A 140 -7.44 -14.10 7.86
N PRO A 141 -6.59 -15.13 8.11
CA PRO A 141 -6.51 -16.31 7.25
C PRO A 141 -7.85 -17.04 7.12
N ALA A 142 -8.67 -17.09 8.17
CA ALA A 142 -9.97 -17.77 8.15
C ALA A 142 -10.96 -17.09 7.19
N ARG A 143 -10.75 -15.81 6.87
CA ARG A 143 -11.55 -15.04 5.90
C ARG A 143 -10.94 -15.06 4.51
N GLY A 144 -9.80 -15.73 4.31
CA GLY A 144 -9.05 -15.72 3.06
C GLY A 144 -8.58 -14.32 2.66
N SER A 145 -8.18 -13.51 3.65
CA SER A 145 -7.85 -12.10 3.47
C SER A 145 -6.72 -11.90 2.44
N ALA A 146 -7.07 -11.28 1.31
CA ALA A 146 -6.26 -10.83 0.17
C ALA A 146 -5.76 -9.39 0.28
N ILE A 147 -4.97 -8.91 -0.69
CA ILE A 147 -5.17 -7.67 -1.46
C ILE A 147 -4.81 -8.00 -2.92
N ASP A 148 -5.73 -7.79 -3.85
CA ASP A 148 -5.45 -7.95 -5.27
C ASP A 148 -4.47 -6.86 -5.77
N PRO A 149 -3.54 -7.17 -6.69
CA PRO A 149 -2.57 -6.19 -7.18
C PRO A 149 -3.24 -4.94 -7.77
N HIS A 150 -2.90 -3.78 -7.21
CA HIS A 150 -3.50 -2.49 -7.59
C HIS A 150 -2.52 -1.33 -7.43
N PHE A 151 -2.95 -0.16 -7.92
CA PHE A 151 -2.35 1.12 -7.61
C PHE A 151 -3.28 1.89 -6.69
N ASP A 152 -2.71 2.66 -5.76
CA ASP A 152 -3.45 3.71 -5.09
C ASP A 152 -3.75 4.85 -6.08
N ASP A 153 -4.92 5.48 -5.95
CA ASP A 153 -5.38 6.53 -6.88
C ASP A 153 -4.43 7.73 -6.98
N PHE A 154 -3.72 7.83 -8.11
CA PHE A 154 -2.72 8.86 -8.38
C PHE A 154 -3.25 10.29 -8.46
N TRP A 155 -4.58 10.48 -8.55
CA TRP A 155 -5.15 11.82 -8.62
C TRP A 155 -5.32 12.47 -7.24
N ILE A 156 -5.23 11.69 -6.16
CA ILE A 156 -5.49 12.18 -4.80
C ILE A 156 -4.40 11.80 -3.81
N TRP A 157 -3.82 10.61 -3.91
CA TRP A 157 -2.75 10.20 -3.01
C TRP A 157 -1.42 10.67 -3.56
N GLY A 158 -0.62 11.31 -2.71
CA GLY A 158 0.69 11.88 -3.03
C GLY A 158 1.82 10.86 -2.98
N GLU A 159 3.06 11.35 -3.12
CA GLU A 159 4.28 10.59 -3.42
C GLU A 159 4.51 9.34 -2.56
N ARG A 160 4.26 9.44 -1.26
CA ARG A 160 4.64 8.41 -0.28
C ARG A 160 3.42 7.70 0.23
N LEU A 161 3.45 6.37 0.14
CA LEU A 161 2.52 5.48 0.84
C LEU A 161 3.27 4.85 2.01
N ILE A 162 2.86 5.15 3.25
CA ILE A 162 3.52 4.62 4.44
C ILE A 162 2.63 3.56 5.06
N THR A 163 3.19 2.40 5.41
CA THR A 163 2.47 1.37 6.16
C THR A 163 3.27 0.89 7.37
N VAL A 164 2.68 0.94 8.56
CA VAL A 164 3.20 0.30 9.77
C VAL A 164 2.53 -1.07 9.92
N ASN A 165 3.34 -2.13 10.03
CA ASN A 165 2.92 -3.52 10.08
C ASN A 165 2.84 -3.99 11.54
N LEU A 166 1.75 -4.65 11.93
CA LEU A 166 1.54 -5.13 13.30
C LEU A 166 1.15 -6.61 13.33
N LEU A 167 1.40 -7.26 14.46
CA LEU A 167 1.04 -8.63 14.86
C LEU A 167 1.77 -9.76 14.13
N ALA A 168 1.74 -9.78 12.79
CA ALA A 168 2.26 -10.89 12.01
C ALA A 168 3.01 -10.43 10.76
N ASP A 169 4.04 -11.20 10.42
CA ASP A 169 4.86 -11.01 9.24
C ASP A 169 4.08 -11.39 7.97
N THR A 170 4.40 -10.72 6.86
CA THR A 170 3.87 -11.05 5.52
C THR A 170 4.83 -10.59 4.42
N TYR A 171 4.37 -10.61 3.17
CA TYR A 171 5.06 -10.01 2.03
C TYR A 171 4.16 -9.02 1.28
N LEU A 172 4.74 -7.88 0.88
CA LEU A 172 4.17 -7.04 -0.17
C LEU A 172 4.62 -7.58 -1.52
N SER A 173 3.66 -7.98 -2.34
CA SER A 173 3.91 -8.40 -3.72
C SER A 173 3.80 -7.20 -4.65
N LEU A 174 4.89 -6.86 -5.32
CA LEU A 174 4.95 -5.85 -6.37
C LEU A 174 5.03 -6.53 -7.74
N THR A 175 4.10 -6.17 -8.62
CA THR A 175 3.98 -6.74 -9.96
C THR A 175 3.73 -5.63 -10.98
N MET A 176 4.13 -5.84 -12.23
CA MET A 176 3.97 -4.84 -13.29
C MET A 176 3.18 -5.43 -14.46
N ASP A 177 2.22 -4.67 -14.98
CA ASP A 177 1.43 -5.09 -16.15
C ASP A 177 2.02 -4.59 -17.47
N LYS A 178 2.82 -3.51 -17.43
CA LYS A 178 3.37 -2.81 -18.59
C LYS A 178 4.74 -2.23 -18.25
N VAL A 179 5.73 -2.43 -19.11
CA VAL A 179 7.05 -1.81 -18.96
C VAL A 179 6.89 -0.30 -19.18
N PRO A 180 7.29 0.56 -18.23
CA PRO A 180 7.29 2.00 -18.43
C PRO A 180 8.08 2.39 -19.68
N SER A 181 7.48 3.19 -20.56
CA SER A 181 8.12 3.64 -21.82
C SER A 181 9.41 4.43 -21.61
N ARG A 182 9.66 4.90 -20.39
CA ARG A 182 10.90 5.58 -19.97
C ARG A 182 12.09 4.65 -19.78
N LEU A 183 11.89 3.33 -19.72
CA LEU A 183 12.97 2.36 -19.65
C LEU A 183 13.52 2.16 -21.06
N LEU A 184 14.74 2.64 -21.30
CA LEU A 184 15.38 2.72 -22.63
C LEU A 184 15.84 1.36 -23.19
N VAL A 185 15.64 0.27 -22.46
CA VAL A 185 16.12 -1.08 -22.79
C VAL A 185 14.94 -2.05 -22.75
N ASP A 186 14.93 -3.04 -23.64
CA ASP A 186 13.95 -4.14 -23.60
C ASP A 186 14.09 -4.90 -22.29
N GLN A 187 13.23 -4.55 -21.33
CA GLN A 187 13.09 -5.19 -20.02
C GLN A 187 11.80 -6.02 -19.98
N SER A 188 11.44 -6.67 -21.10
CA SER A 188 10.26 -7.52 -21.19
C SER A 188 10.22 -8.61 -20.11
N ASP A 189 11.36 -9.10 -19.64
CA ASP A 189 11.46 -10.05 -18.51
C ASP A 189 10.91 -9.49 -17.19
N LEU A 190 10.87 -8.16 -17.00
CA LEU A 190 10.27 -7.54 -15.82
C LEU A 190 8.74 -7.69 -15.78
N LEU A 191 8.07 -7.82 -16.93
CA LEU A 191 6.62 -8.06 -16.98
C LEU A 191 6.24 -9.41 -16.36
N ASN A 192 7.16 -10.38 -16.44
CA ASN A 192 6.99 -11.69 -15.86
C ASN A 192 7.66 -11.79 -14.48
N SER A 193 7.93 -10.66 -13.81
CA SER A 193 8.60 -10.61 -12.51
C SER A 193 7.66 -10.22 -11.36
N GLU A 194 7.95 -10.73 -10.17
CA GLU A 194 7.35 -10.32 -8.90
C GLU A 194 8.46 -9.94 -7.93
N VAL A 195 8.36 -8.77 -7.33
CA VAL A 195 9.24 -8.37 -6.23
C VAL A 195 8.47 -8.48 -4.93
N ARG A 196 9.01 -9.26 -4.00
CA ARG A 196 8.43 -9.61 -2.71
C ARG A 196 9.17 -8.83 -1.65
N VAL A 197 8.55 -7.82 -1.06
CA VAL A 197 9.13 -7.07 0.05
C VAL A 197 8.69 -7.73 1.36
N PRO A 198 9.62 -8.25 2.18
CA PRO A 198 9.26 -8.76 3.50
C PRO A 198 8.66 -7.63 4.34
N LEU A 199 7.53 -7.89 4.98
CA LEU A 199 6.86 -6.98 5.91
C LEU A 199 6.77 -7.63 7.30
N PRO A 200 7.87 -7.63 8.09
CA PRO A 200 7.83 -8.12 9.46
C PRO A 200 6.86 -7.31 10.32
N CYS A 201 6.31 -7.91 11.37
CA CYS A 201 5.63 -7.17 12.43
C CYS A 201 6.56 -6.09 13.03
N ARG A 202 5.96 -5.00 13.48
CA ARG A 202 6.61 -3.78 13.98
C ARG A 202 7.48 -3.04 12.96
N SER A 203 7.40 -3.38 11.68
CA SER A 203 8.13 -2.66 10.63
C SER A 203 7.34 -1.49 10.06
N LEU A 204 8.05 -0.52 9.51
CA LEU A 204 7.52 0.52 8.62
C LEU A 204 8.02 0.26 7.20
N VAL A 205 7.12 0.31 6.24
CA VAL A 205 7.46 0.35 4.81
C VAL A 205 6.98 1.66 4.20
N VAL A 206 7.83 2.31 3.40
CA VAL A 206 7.48 3.43 2.52
C VAL A 206 7.56 2.94 1.09
N VAL A 207 6.50 3.14 0.33
CA VAL A 207 6.45 2.90 -1.12
C VAL A 207 6.36 4.25 -1.82
N SER A 208 7.33 4.55 -2.66
CA SER A 208 7.45 5.81 -3.41
C SER A 208 8.11 5.58 -4.78
N GLY A 209 8.19 6.63 -5.60
CA GLY A 209 8.90 6.62 -6.87
C GLY A 209 8.47 5.47 -7.79
N PRO A 210 9.44 4.79 -8.45
CA PRO A 210 9.12 3.69 -9.37
C PRO A 210 8.26 2.59 -8.74
N ALA A 211 8.55 2.18 -7.50
CA ALA A 211 7.78 1.14 -6.81
C ALA A 211 6.30 1.53 -6.60
N ARG A 212 5.99 2.82 -6.49
CA ARG A 212 4.62 3.32 -6.37
C ARG A 212 3.89 3.45 -7.71
N TYR A 213 4.59 3.98 -8.71
CA TYR A 213 3.95 4.40 -9.96
C TYR A 213 3.99 3.36 -11.07
N ASP A 214 4.99 2.47 -11.06
CA ASP A 214 5.17 1.47 -12.11
C ASP A 214 4.72 0.07 -11.66
N TRP A 215 4.74 -0.18 -10.34
CA TRP A 215 4.42 -1.50 -9.78
C TRP A 215 3.10 -1.47 -9.02
N LYS A 216 2.20 -2.37 -9.40
CA LYS A 216 1.02 -2.70 -8.62
C LYS A 216 1.44 -3.43 -7.36
N HIS A 217 0.90 -3.04 -6.22
CA HIS A 217 1.15 -3.69 -4.95
C HIS A 217 -0.06 -4.53 -4.52
N GLY A 218 0.21 -5.63 -3.84
CA GLY A 218 -0.81 -6.53 -3.31
C GLY A 218 -0.26 -7.39 -2.16
N ILE A 219 -1.16 -8.13 -1.52
CA ILE A 219 -0.83 -9.08 -0.46
C ILE A 219 -1.45 -10.40 -0.87
N LEU A 220 -0.66 -11.47 -1.03
CA LEU A 220 -1.22 -12.76 -1.45
C LEU A 220 -1.89 -13.47 -0.28
N ARG A 221 -2.96 -14.21 -0.58
CA ARG A 221 -3.70 -14.99 0.42
C ARG A 221 -2.80 -15.99 1.16
N CYS A 222 -1.86 -16.61 0.44
CA CYS A 222 -0.93 -17.58 1.02
C CYS A 222 0.06 -16.96 2.02
N ASP A 223 0.24 -15.63 2.00
CA ASP A 223 1.17 -14.92 2.89
C ASP A 223 0.49 -14.39 4.14
N ILE A 224 -0.83 -14.59 4.27
CA ILE A 224 -1.58 -14.32 5.49
C ILE A 224 -1.68 -15.63 6.28
N SER A 225 -0.71 -15.84 7.16
CA SER A 225 -0.64 -17.05 8.01
C SER A 225 -1.34 -16.88 9.37
N LYS A 226 -1.48 -15.63 9.84
CA LYS A 226 -2.04 -15.25 11.14
C LYS A 226 -2.78 -13.92 11.01
N ARG A 227 -3.52 -13.54 12.06
CA ARG A 227 -4.10 -12.21 12.17
C ARG A 227 -2.99 -11.16 12.03
N ARG A 228 -3.19 -10.21 11.11
CA ARG A 228 -2.28 -9.11 10.85
C ARG A 228 -3.06 -7.81 10.81
N LEU A 229 -2.48 -6.75 11.37
CA LEU A 229 -2.96 -5.39 11.19
C LEU A 229 -1.95 -4.58 10.38
N ALA A 230 -2.46 -3.68 9.53
CA ALA A 230 -1.65 -2.72 8.80
C ALA A 230 -2.25 -1.33 8.97
N MET A 231 -1.42 -0.36 9.36
CA MET A 231 -1.79 1.05 9.46
C MET A 231 -1.20 1.78 8.26
N THR A 232 -2.01 2.07 7.25
CA THR A 232 -1.57 2.74 6.03
C THR A 232 -1.92 4.23 6.08
N PHE A 233 -0.90 5.08 5.92
CA PHE A 233 -1.01 6.54 5.90
C PHE A 233 -0.79 7.07 4.49
N ARG A 234 -1.62 8.04 4.08
CA ARG A 234 -1.53 8.69 2.77
C ARG A 234 -1.53 10.20 2.90
N GLU A 235 -0.71 10.85 2.09
CA GLU A 235 -0.69 12.30 1.89
C GLU A 235 -1.44 12.68 0.61
N LEU A 236 -1.74 13.97 0.43
CA LEU A 236 -2.38 14.48 -0.78
C LEU A 236 -1.38 14.69 -1.93
N THR A 237 -1.85 14.65 -3.17
CA THR A 237 -1.07 15.10 -4.32
C THR A 237 -0.86 16.63 -4.30
N PRO A 238 0.16 17.14 -5.03
CA PRO A 238 0.46 18.58 -5.09
C PRO A 238 -0.73 19.47 -5.48
N GLU A 239 -1.71 18.97 -6.24
CA GLU A 239 -2.90 19.74 -6.62
C GLU A 239 -3.77 20.15 -5.42
N PHE A 240 -3.65 19.48 -4.27
CA PHE A 240 -4.37 19.81 -3.04
C PHE A 240 -3.45 20.39 -1.95
N LEU A 241 -2.17 20.64 -2.24
CA LEU A 241 -1.22 21.26 -1.32
C LEU A 241 -1.12 22.78 -1.59
N PRO A 242 -0.51 23.60 -0.71
CA PRO A 242 -0.38 25.05 -0.93
C PRO A 242 0.15 25.40 -2.32
N GLY A 243 -0.60 26.24 -3.06
CA GLY A 243 -0.32 26.59 -4.46
C GLY A 243 -0.94 25.67 -5.51
N GLY A 244 -1.53 24.54 -5.09
CA GLY A 244 -2.30 23.63 -5.93
C GLY A 244 -3.70 24.12 -6.25
N LEU A 245 -4.26 23.63 -7.36
CA LEU A 245 -5.56 24.04 -7.90
C LEU A 245 -6.73 23.86 -6.91
N TYR A 246 -6.69 22.83 -6.07
CA TYR A 246 -7.77 22.44 -5.16
C TYR A 246 -7.47 22.75 -3.70
N TYR A 247 -6.38 23.47 -3.42
CA TYR A 247 -5.95 23.76 -2.05
C TYR A 247 -7.00 24.56 -1.27
N GLU A 248 -7.43 25.70 -1.80
CA GLU A 248 -8.41 26.56 -1.13
C GLU A 248 -9.81 25.94 -1.07
N ASP A 249 -10.16 25.13 -2.06
CA ASP A 249 -11.47 24.48 -2.15
C ASP A 249 -11.64 23.36 -1.13
N VAL A 250 -10.60 22.52 -0.93
CA VAL A 250 -10.71 21.34 -0.07
C VAL A 250 -9.40 20.92 0.59
N GLY A 251 -8.25 21.14 -0.05
CA GLY A 251 -6.95 20.67 0.44
C GLY A 251 -6.60 21.21 1.83
N ARG A 252 -6.72 22.53 2.03
CA ARG A 252 -6.47 23.22 3.30
C ARG A 252 -7.33 22.64 4.43
N LEU A 253 -8.64 22.50 4.19
CA LEU A 253 -9.58 21.97 5.18
C LEU A 253 -9.23 20.54 5.60
N VAL A 254 -8.86 19.70 4.63
CA VAL A 254 -8.48 18.31 4.89
C VAL A 254 -7.20 18.25 5.73
N ILE A 255 -6.17 19.04 5.39
CA ILE A 255 -4.90 19.08 6.11
C ILE A 255 -5.09 19.59 7.54
N GLU A 256 -5.73 20.75 7.71
CA GLU A 256 -5.98 21.34 9.03
C GLU A 256 -6.74 20.38 9.93
N ARG A 257 -7.75 19.70 9.38
CA ARG A 257 -8.56 18.76 10.14
C ARG A 257 -7.80 17.48 10.49
N ALA A 258 -7.04 16.92 9.55
CA ALA A 258 -6.23 15.72 9.78
C ALA A 258 -5.33 15.85 11.01
N LEU A 259 -4.69 17.02 11.15
CA LEU A 259 -3.71 17.31 12.19
C LEU A 259 -4.32 17.74 13.53
N THR A 260 -5.65 17.75 13.67
CA THR A 260 -6.32 17.94 14.98
C THR A 260 -6.16 16.73 15.90
N TYR A 261 -5.94 15.54 15.33
CA TYR A 261 -5.90 14.26 16.04
C TYR A 261 -7.17 13.90 16.83
N CYS A 262 -8.31 14.53 16.51
CA CYS A 262 -9.62 14.29 17.13
C CYS A 262 -10.47 13.25 16.36
N GLY A 263 -9.84 12.45 15.52
CA GLY A 263 -10.48 11.52 14.59
C GLY A 263 -11.24 10.39 15.27
N ILE A 264 -12.46 10.16 14.80
CA ILE A 264 -13.23 8.93 15.03
C ILE A 264 -13.36 8.18 13.70
N SER A 265 -13.57 6.86 13.76
CA SER A 265 -13.62 6.08 12.52
C SER A 265 -14.85 6.47 11.69
N VAL A 266 -14.70 6.54 10.36
CA VAL A 266 -15.79 6.86 9.43
C VAL A 266 -17.01 5.93 9.60
N ALA A 267 -16.78 4.68 10.03
CA ALA A 267 -17.83 3.71 10.31
C ALA A 267 -18.76 4.11 11.46
N GLU A 268 -18.28 4.91 12.41
CA GLU A 268 -19.08 5.35 13.57
C GLU A 268 -20.16 6.37 13.17
N PHE A 269 -19.94 7.13 12.10
CA PHE A 269 -20.94 8.05 11.53
C PHE A 269 -22.04 7.35 10.70
N THR A 270 -21.86 6.08 10.33
CA THR A 270 -22.85 5.35 9.52
C THR A 270 -23.90 4.61 10.36
N LYS A 271 -23.88 4.81 11.69
CA LYS A 271 -24.80 4.18 12.65
C LYS A 271 -25.94 5.10 13.13
N GLU A 272 -26.02 6.32 12.60
CA GLU A 272 -27.18 7.22 12.72
C GLU A 272 -27.99 7.24 11.42
#